data_AF-Q2BBK0-F1
#
_entry.id   AF-Q2BBK0-F1
#
_cell.length_a   1.000
_cell.length_b   1.000
_cell.length_c   1.000
_cell.angle_alpha   90.00
_cell.angle_beta   90.00
_cell.angle_gamma   90.00
#
_symmetry.space_group_name_H-M   'P 1'
#
loop_
_entity.id
_entity.type
_entity.pdbx_description
1 polymer ?
#
loop_
_entity_poly.entity_id
_entity_poly.type
_entity_poly.pdbx_seq_one_letter_code
_entity_poly.pdbx_strand_id
1 'polypeptide(L)' 'MNAEAKTTSAAKTYKNCTELNKDYKGGVARSSSAKNKGGKTKYKPYVSQALYDANKSKDRDGDSIACEK' A
#
# COMPACT_ATOMS: atom_id res chain seq x y z
N MET A 1 22.88 -9.23 19.20
CA MET A 1 21.89 -8.19 19.55
C MET A 1 20.60 -8.50 18.82
N ASN A 2 19.51 -8.62 19.58
CA ASN A 2 18.17 -8.96 19.13
C ASN A 2 17.62 -7.89 18.19
N ALA A 3 17.00 -8.30 17.09
CA ALA A 3 16.01 -7.49 16.39
C ALA A 3 14.80 -8.40 16.19
N GLU A 4 13.73 -8.02 16.89
CA GLU A 4 12.52 -8.78 17.10
C GLU A 4 11.92 -9.20 15.76
N ALA A 5 11.56 -10.48 15.66
CA ALA A 5 10.63 -10.97 14.66
C ALA A 5 9.32 -10.20 14.84
N LYS A 6 9.24 -9.02 14.22
CA LYS A 6 8.03 -8.24 14.09
C LYS A 6 7.07 -9.17 13.40
N THR A 7 6.16 -9.74 14.17
CA THR A 7 5.01 -10.50 13.69
C THR A 7 4.31 -9.62 12.67
N THR A 8 4.71 -9.74 11.41
CA THR A 8 4.00 -9.16 10.29
C THR A 8 2.74 -9.99 10.24
N SER A 9 1.71 -9.58 11.00
CA SER A 9 0.34 -10.01 10.77
C SER A 9 0.19 -10.04 9.27
N ALA A 10 0.10 -11.25 8.69
CA ALA A 10 0.29 -11.45 7.26
C ALA A 10 -0.65 -10.47 6.56
N ALA A 11 -0.07 -9.41 6.01
CA ALA A 11 -0.89 -8.28 5.65
C ALA A 11 -1.79 -8.73 4.52
N LYS A 12 -3.05 -8.31 4.55
CA LYS A 12 -4.08 -8.85 3.66
C LYS A 12 -3.64 -8.65 2.22
N THR A 13 -3.39 -9.75 1.52
CA THR A 13 -3.09 -9.73 0.09
C THR A 13 -4.39 -9.70 -0.68
N TYR A 14 -4.57 -8.69 -1.50
CA TYR A 14 -5.73 -8.55 -2.35
C TYR A 14 -5.44 -9.13 -3.72
N LYS A 15 -6.43 -9.83 -4.29
CA LYS A 15 -6.30 -10.41 -5.63
C LYS A 15 -6.17 -9.32 -6.69
N ASN A 16 -6.85 -8.19 -6.48
CA ASN A 16 -6.89 -7.06 -7.39
C ASN A 16 -7.07 -5.73 -6.63
N CYS A 17 -6.84 -4.63 -7.34
CA CYS A 17 -6.98 -3.28 -6.77
C CYS A 17 -8.41 -2.91 -6.41
N THR A 18 -9.42 -3.50 -7.06
CA THR A 18 -10.82 -3.25 -6.74
C THR A 18 -11.15 -3.71 -5.33
N GLU A 19 -10.67 -4.88 -4.92
CA GLU A 19 -10.86 -5.38 -3.55
C GLU A 19 -10.07 -4.57 -2.54
N LEU A 20 -8.81 -4.21 -2.86
CA LEU A 20 -8.01 -3.35 -2.00
C LEU A 20 -8.68 -1.98 -1.81
N ASN A 21 -9.25 -1.40 -2.87
CA ASN A 21 -9.92 -0.11 -2.81
C ASN A 21 -11.28 -0.13 -2.10
N LYS A 22 -11.89 -1.30 -1.90
CA LYS A 22 -13.09 -1.41 -1.04
C LYS A 22 -12.74 -1.14 0.41
N ASP A 23 -11.62 -1.70 0.88
CA ASP A 23 -11.12 -1.50 2.24
C ASP A 23 -10.36 -0.16 2.36
N TYR A 24 -9.56 0.19 1.35
CA TYR A 24 -8.69 1.38 1.30
C TYR A 24 -8.92 2.18 0.02
N LYS A 25 -9.92 3.07 0.03
CA LYS A 25 -10.36 3.86 -1.15
C LYS A 25 -9.25 4.57 -1.93
N GLY A 26 -8.19 5.02 -1.25
CA GLY A 26 -7.05 5.72 -1.87
C GLY A 26 -5.84 4.84 -2.16
N GLY A 27 -5.96 3.52 -2.01
CA GLY A 27 -4.83 2.61 -2.10
C GLY A 27 -4.01 2.53 -0.81
N VAL A 28 -2.86 1.89 -0.90
CA VAL A 28 -1.96 1.67 0.24
C VAL A 28 -0.59 2.23 -0.09
N ALA A 29 -0.15 3.22 0.68
CA ALA A 29 1.18 3.79 0.59
C ALA A 29 2.16 3.02 1.48
N ARG A 30 3.37 2.79 0.98
CA ARG A 30 4.44 2.15 1.76
C ARG A 30 4.87 3.01 2.95
N SER A 31 4.91 4.33 2.75
CA SER A 31 5.33 5.32 3.74
C SER A 31 4.51 6.60 3.60
N SER A 32 4.50 7.43 4.64
CA SER A 32 3.90 8.77 4.60
C SER A 32 4.62 9.73 3.66
N SER A 33 5.84 9.36 3.24
CA SER A 33 6.64 10.06 2.23
C SER A 33 6.34 9.63 0.81
N ALA A 34 5.58 8.54 0.60
CA ALA A 34 5.16 8.12 -0.73
C ALA A 34 4.34 9.26 -1.36
N LYS A 35 4.79 9.71 -2.52
CA LYS A 35 4.16 10.78 -3.28
C LYS A 35 3.62 10.17 -4.55
N ASN A 36 2.32 10.39 -4.75
CA ASN A 36 1.68 9.97 -5.98
C ASN A 36 2.34 10.68 -7.17
N LYS A 37 2.85 9.91 -8.12
CA LYS A 37 3.48 10.47 -9.33
C LYS A 37 2.45 11.03 -10.30
N GLY A 38 1.25 10.47 -10.32
CA GLY A 38 0.18 10.79 -11.28
C GLY A 38 -0.60 12.09 -11.00
N GLY A 39 -0.46 12.68 -9.81
CA GLY A 39 -1.08 13.97 -9.48
C GLY A 39 -1.81 13.98 -8.12
N LYS A 40 -2.83 14.83 -7.99
CA LYS A 40 -3.65 14.89 -6.77
C LYS A 40 -4.57 13.67 -6.72
N THR A 41 -4.27 12.70 -5.86
CA THR A 41 -5.20 11.61 -5.56
C THR A 41 -6.47 12.18 -4.94
N LYS A 42 -7.64 11.66 -5.36
CA LYS A 42 -8.92 12.09 -4.80
C LYS A 42 -9.09 11.61 -3.35
N TYR A 43 -8.40 10.53 -3.00
CA TYR A 43 -8.41 9.92 -1.68
C TYR A 43 -6.99 9.80 -1.14
N LYS A 44 -6.82 9.99 0.18
CA LYS A 44 -5.53 9.73 0.83
C LYS A 44 -5.26 8.22 0.86
N PRO A 45 -4.10 7.74 0.40
CA PRO A 45 -3.71 6.35 0.55
C PRO A 45 -3.49 6.02 2.03
N TYR A 46 -3.76 4.78 2.41
CA TYR A 46 -3.48 4.28 3.74
C TYR A 46 -2.00 3.95 3.88
N VAL A 47 -1.32 4.57 4.83
CA VAL A 47 0.12 4.34 5.03
C VAL A 47 0.32 3.05 5.83
N SER A 48 0.79 2.00 5.18
CA SER A 48 1.17 0.75 5.83
C SER A 48 2.20 0.00 5.01
N GLN A 49 3.40 -0.12 5.57
CA GLN A 49 4.49 -0.81 4.92
C GLN A 49 4.23 -2.30 4.77
N ALA A 50 3.69 -2.96 5.79
CA ALA A 50 3.38 -4.40 5.72
C ALA A 50 2.33 -4.71 4.65
N LEU A 51 1.29 -3.87 4.56
CA LEU A 51 0.21 -4.03 3.59
C LEU A 51 0.66 -3.68 2.17
N TYR A 52 1.48 -2.65 2.02
CA TYR A 52 2.12 -2.34 0.75
C TYR A 52 3.04 -3.49 0.31
N ASP A 53 3.93 -3.98 1.17
CA ASP A 53 4.89 -5.03 0.82
C ASP A 53 4.17 -6.33 0.39
N ALA A 54 3.03 -6.66 1.02
CA ALA A 54 2.16 -7.77 0.61
C ALA A 54 1.45 -7.54 -0.73
N ASN A 55 1.15 -6.28 -1.08
CA ASN A 55 0.45 -5.89 -2.31
C ASN A 55 1.37 -5.19 -3.33
N LYS A 56 2.70 -5.23 -3.16
CA LYS A 56 3.65 -4.46 -3.96
C LYS A 56 3.59 -4.78 -5.46
N SER A 57 3.14 -5.99 -5.79
CA SER A 57 2.90 -6.41 -7.18
C SER A 57 1.77 -5.65 -7.87
N LYS A 58 1.03 -4.81 -7.14
CA LYS A 58 -0.08 -3.99 -7.62
C LYS A 58 0.29 -2.52 -7.79
N ASP A 59 1.45 -2.11 -7.32
CA ASP A 59 2.06 -0.83 -7.66
C ASP A 59 2.61 -0.96 -9.09
N ARG A 60 1.88 -0.39 -10.06
CA ARG A 60 2.16 -0.57 -11.49
C ARG A 60 3.15 0.45 -12.02
N ASP A 61 3.23 1.62 -11.40
CA ASP A 61 4.05 2.76 -11.84
C ASP A 61 5.27 3.02 -10.93
N GLY A 62 5.34 2.29 -9.81
CA GLY A 62 6.47 2.29 -8.89
C GLY A 62 6.54 3.55 -8.04
N ASP A 63 5.41 4.19 -7.75
CA ASP A 63 5.34 5.41 -6.94
C ASP A 63 5.30 5.14 -5.42
N SER A 64 5.44 3.88 -5.03
CA SER A 64 5.31 3.39 -3.64
C SER A 64 3.89 3.50 -3.08
N ILE A 65 2.88 3.52 -3.95
CA ILE A 65 1.46 3.47 -3.63
C ILE A 65 0.80 2.33 -4.43
N ALA A 66 0.44 1.26 -3.73
CA ALA A 66 -0.27 0.15 -4.34
C ALA A 66 -1.74 0.51 -4.57
N CYS A 67 -2.23 0.23 -5.78
CA CYS A 67 -3.64 0.40 -6.16
C CYS A 67 -4.17 1.82 -5.91
N GLU A 68 -3.37 2.83 -6.24
CA GLU A 68 -3.75 4.24 -6.24
C GLU A 68 -5.04 4.50 -7.05
N LYS A 69 -5.80 5.53 -6.64
CA LYS A 69 -7.05 5.97 -7.28
C LYS A 69 -7.26 7.48 -7.21
#